data_AF-A0A3A9EBB0-F1
#
_entry.id   AF-A0A3A9EBB0-F1
#
_cell.length_a   1.000
_cell.length_b   1.000
_cell.length_c   1.000
_cell.angle_alpha   90.00
_cell.angle_beta   90.00
_cell.angle_gamma   90.00
#
_symmetry.space_group_name_H-M   'P 1'
#
loop_
_entity.id
_entity.type
_entity.pdbx_description
1 polymer ?
#
loop_
_entity_poly.entity_id
_entity_poly.type
_entity_poly.pdbx_seq_one_letter_code
_entity_poly.pdbx_strand_id
1 'polypeptide(L)'
;MIVEHVWISKYCRDLFGRVHIKMSMQSDSLENTITANSPVVAMMPEGFRPRETIIAAAYGWPNNAVGGIATMVVRTNGEITARGVPSYAYAQGQITYLAK
;
A
#
# COMPACT_ATOMS: atom_id res chain seq x y z
N MET A 1 -10.19 13.57 15.26
CA MET A 1 -9.31 14.06 14.18
C MET A 1 -9.19 12.91 13.20
N ILE A 2 -9.61 13.08 11.94
CA ILE A 2 -9.41 12.05 10.91
C ILE A 2 -7.97 12.21 10.45
N VAL A 3 -7.16 11.17 10.62
CA VAL A 3 -5.75 11.17 10.27
C VAL A 3 -5.64 10.89 8.78
N GLU A 4 -5.19 11.86 7.99
CA GLU A 4 -5.02 11.70 6.55
C GLU A 4 -3.59 11.21 6.25
N HIS A 5 -3.46 9.95 5.88
CA HIS A 5 -2.22 9.43 5.30
C HIS A 5 -2.22 9.67 3.78
N VAL A 6 -1.06 9.93 3.18
CA VAL A 6 -0.96 10.11 1.72
C VAL A 6 -0.55 8.81 1.07
N TRP A 7 -1.32 8.35 0.08
CA TRP A 7 -1.01 7.18 -0.72
C TRP A 7 -0.73 7.55 -2.17
N ILE A 8 0.40 7.06 -2.71
CA ILE A 8 0.78 7.25 -4.11
C ILE A 8 1.01 5.87 -4.73
N SER A 9 0.27 5.57 -5.78
CA SER A 9 0.44 4.35 -6.58
C SER A 9 0.76 4.69 -8.02
N LYS A 10 1.67 3.91 -8.62
CA LYS A 10 1.87 3.86 -10.07
C LYS A 10 1.51 2.47 -10.57
N TYR A 11 0.73 2.42 -11.64
CA TYR A 11 0.21 1.20 -12.25
C TYR A 11 0.69 1.12 -13.70
N CYS A 12 1.14 -0.04 -14.15
CA CYS A 12 1.26 -0.33 -15.57
C CYS A 12 0.79 -1.74 -15.87
N ARG A 13 0.15 -1.93 -17.02
CA ARG A 13 -0.24 -3.24 -17.53
C ARG A 13 0.67 -3.58 -18.70
N ASP A 14 1.24 -4.77 -18.71
CA ASP A 14 2.05 -5.24 -19.82
C ASP A 14 1.21 -5.92 -20.92
N LEU A 15 1.87 -6.30 -22.02
CA LEU A 15 1.24 -6.97 -23.16
C LEU A 15 0.65 -8.35 -22.82
N PHE A 16 1.01 -8.93 -21.67
CA PHE A 16 0.55 -10.23 -21.19
C PHE A 16 -0.59 -10.09 -20.16
N GLY A 17 -1.08 -8.86 -19.92
CA GLY A 17 -2.16 -8.60 -18.96
C GLY A 17 -1.70 -8.60 -17.50
N ARG A 18 -0.39 -8.65 -17.23
CA ARG A 18 0.16 -8.49 -15.88
C ARG A 18 0.14 -7.03 -15.51
N VAL A 19 -0.29 -6.74 -14.29
CA VAL A 19 -0.24 -5.41 -13.70
C VAL A 19 0.91 -5.34 -12.72
N HIS A 20 1.75 -4.33 -12.90
CA HIS A 20 2.79 -3.96 -11.95
C HIS A 20 2.34 -2.72 -11.19
N ILE A 21 2.44 -2.79 -9.87
CA ILE A 21 2.15 -1.66 -9.01
C ILE A 21 3.36 -1.37 -8.15
N LYS A 22 3.75 -0.09 -8.15
CA LYS A 22 4.60 0.48 -7.12
C LYS A 22 3.76 1.37 -6.23
N MET A 23 3.81 1.13 -4.92
CA MET A 23 3.01 1.83 -3.93
C MET A 23 3.92 2.50 -2.91
N SER A 24 3.52 3.68 -2.48
CA SER A 24 4.18 4.46 -1.44
C SER A 24 3.12 5.06 -0.54
N MET A 25 3.33 4.96 0.77
CA MET A 25 2.46 5.52 1.80
C MET A 25 3.31 6.37 2.72
N GLN A 26 2.83 7.56 3.04
CA GLN A 26 3.48 8.46 3.99
C GLN A 26 2.48 8.82 5.08
N SER A 27 2.90 8.73 6.35
CA SER A 27 2.10 9.23 7.47
C SER A 27 2.01 10.74 7.43
N ASP A 28 0.99 11.32 8.07
CA ASP A 28 1.02 12.73 8.43
C ASP A 28 2.31 13.00 9.23
N SER A 29 2.96 14.12 8.94
CA SER A 29 4.17 14.57 9.64
C SER A 29 3.89 14.89 11.12
N LEU A 30 2.63 15.12 11.49
CA LEU A 30 2.20 15.39 12.86
C LEU A 30 2.02 14.12 13.71
N GLU A 31 1.53 13.02 13.14
CA GLU A 31 1.30 11.77 13.88
C GLU A 31 2.46 10.78 13.79
N ASN A 32 3.31 10.89 12.76
CA ASN A 32 4.49 10.03 12.55
C ASN A 32 4.21 8.51 12.58
N THR A 33 2.95 8.10 12.46
CA THR A 33 2.51 6.74 12.74
C THR A 33 1.41 6.32 11.77
N ILE A 34 1.67 5.29 10.95
CA ILE A 34 0.64 4.50 10.29
C ILE A 34 0.28 3.33 11.22
N THR A 35 -1.00 3.13 11.53
CA THR A 35 -1.44 2.03 12.41
C THR A 35 -1.76 0.77 11.62
N ALA A 36 -1.72 -0.39 12.28
CA ALA A 36 -1.92 -1.70 11.65
C ALA A 36 -3.32 -1.91 11.01
N ASN A 37 -4.27 -1.00 11.24
CA ASN A 37 -5.59 -0.96 10.61
C ASN A 37 -5.90 0.46 10.10
N SER A 38 -4.89 1.18 9.57
CA SER A 38 -5.13 2.50 9.00
C SER A 38 -6.27 2.44 7.97
N PRO A 39 -7.12 3.48 7.92
CA PRO A 39 -8.32 3.51 7.08
C PRO A 39 -7.99 3.31 5.60
N VAL A 40 -9.01 3.03 4.78
CA VAL A 40 -8.85 2.93 3.31
C VAL A 40 -8.29 4.25 2.78
N VAL A 41 -7.04 4.22 2.32
CA VAL A 41 -6.34 5.41 1.83
C VAL A 41 -6.27 5.49 0.31
N ALA A 42 -6.54 4.38 -0.39
CA ALA A 42 -6.50 4.33 -1.84
C ALA A 42 -7.46 3.29 -2.43
N MET A 43 -8.06 3.69 -3.56
CA MET A 43 -8.86 2.82 -4.42
C MET A 43 -8.17 2.65 -5.76
N MET A 44 -8.04 1.39 -6.17
CA MET A 44 -7.48 1.04 -7.45
C MET A 44 -8.51 1.21 -8.58
N PRO A 45 -8.13 1.83 -9.72
CA PRO A 45 -9.00 1.93 -10.88
C PRO A 45 -9.39 0.55 -11.40
N GLU A 46 -10.61 0.42 -11.90
CA GLU A 46 -11.22 -0.87 -12.26
C GLU A 46 -10.37 -1.72 -13.20
N GLY A 47 -9.77 -1.11 -14.23
CA GLY A 47 -8.89 -1.78 -15.19
C GLY A 47 -7.58 -2.33 -14.61
N PHE A 48 -7.24 -2.04 -13.37
CA PHE A 48 -6.03 -2.57 -12.72
C PHE A 48 -6.35 -3.53 -11.57
N ARG A 49 -7.62 -3.70 -11.19
CA ARG A 49 -8.00 -4.51 -10.03
C ARG A 49 -7.57 -5.98 -10.19
N PRO A 50 -7.07 -6.61 -9.12
CA PRO A 50 -6.64 -8.00 -9.19
C PRO A 50 -7.83 -8.96 -9.21
N ARG A 51 -7.62 -10.16 -9.75
CA ARG A 51 -8.61 -11.26 -9.74
C ARG A 51 -8.82 -11.83 -8.34
N GLU A 52 -7.79 -11.78 -7.52
CA GLU A 52 -7.75 -12.32 -6.16
C GLU A 52 -7.19 -11.30 -5.18
N THR A 53 -7.39 -11.51 -3.88
CA THR A 53 -6.79 -10.63 -2.87
C THR A 53 -5.30 -10.90 -2.80
N ILE A 54 -4.50 -9.85 -2.91
CA ILE A 54 -3.04 -9.96 -2.89
C ILE A 54 -2.53 -9.44 -1.56
N ILE A 55 -1.66 -10.23 -0.94
CA ILE A 55 -0.95 -9.87 0.28
C ILE A 55 0.53 -9.80 -0.09
N ALA A 56 1.15 -8.64 0.13
CA ALA A 56 2.55 -8.42 -0.21
C ALA A 56 3.31 -7.74 0.92
N ALA A 57 4.59 -8.07 1.05
CA ALA A 57 5.50 -7.34 1.89
C ALA A 57 5.79 -5.96 1.29
N ALA A 58 5.82 -4.95 2.15
CA ALA A 58 6.36 -3.62 1.92
C ALA A 58 7.47 -3.38 2.95
N TYR A 59 8.42 -2.53 2.60
CA TYR A 59 9.40 -2.02 3.55
C TYR A 59 8.87 -0.73 4.15
N GLY A 60 8.81 -0.67 5.47
CA GLY A 60 8.43 0.51 6.25
C GLY A 60 9.67 1.17 6.85
N TRP A 61 9.76 2.50 6.79
CA TRP A 61 10.76 3.29 7.47
C TRP A 61 10.10 4.17 8.53
N PRO A 62 10.43 3.98 9.81
CA PRO A 62 10.09 4.94 10.86
C PRO A 62 10.98 6.18 10.73
N ASN A 63 10.47 7.35 11.14
CA ASN A 63 11.23 8.61 11.08
C ASN A 63 12.52 8.57 11.92
N ASN A 64 12.60 7.71 12.94
CA ASN A 64 13.68 7.70 13.93
C ASN A 64 14.18 6.29 14.31
N ALA A 65 14.04 5.26 13.48
CA ALA A 65 14.49 3.90 13.82
C ALA A 65 14.86 3.04 12.58
N VAL A 66 15.31 1.81 12.84
CA VAL A 66 15.61 0.81 11.81
C VAL A 66 14.31 0.39 11.12
N GLY A 67 14.32 0.32 9.79
CA GLY A 67 13.17 -0.06 8.98
C GLY A 67 12.61 -1.45 9.32
N GLY A 68 11.31 -1.64 9.09
CA GLY A 68 10.57 -2.87 9.33
C GLY A 68 9.82 -3.38 8.09
N ILE A 69 9.12 -4.50 8.24
CA ILE A 69 8.28 -5.07 7.18
C ILE A 69 6.82 -4.67 7.44
N ALA A 70 6.24 -3.94 6.50
CA ALA A 70 4.80 -3.74 6.40
C ALA A 70 4.17 -4.83 5.54
N THR A 71 2.89 -5.10 5.76
CA THR A 71 2.09 -5.94 4.87
C THR A 71 1.08 -5.06 4.16
N MET A 72 1.00 -5.13 2.84
CA MET A 72 -0.04 -4.49 2.05
C MET A 72 -1.03 -5.55 1.59
N VAL A 73 -2.31 -5.21 1.68
CA VAL A 73 -3.41 -6.06 1.22
C VAL A 73 -4.17 -5.28 0.14
N VAL A 74 -4.18 -5.82 -1.07
CA VAL A 74 -4.96 -5.31 -2.21
C VAL A 74 -6.13 -6.24 -2.43
N ARG A 75 -7.35 -5.76 -2.24
CA ARG A 75 -8.57 -6.56 -2.43
C ARG A 75 -9.05 -6.51 -3.87
N THR A 76 -9.89 -7.48 -4.23
CA THR A 76 -10.50 -7.61 -5.58
C THR A 76 -11.41 -6.44 -5.94
N ASN A 77 -11.98 -5.74 -4.96
CA ASN A 77 -12.75 -4.52 -5.17
C ASN A 77 -11.86 -3.28 -5.43
N GLY A 78 -10.53 -3.44 -5.39
CA GLY A 78 -9.55 -2.39 -5.59
C GLY A 78 -9.13 -1.67 -4.31
N GLU A 79 -9.67 -2.03 -3.15
CA GLU A 79 -9.21 -1.44 -1.88
C GLU A 79 -7.77 -1.84 -1.59
N ILE A 80 -7.01 -0.86 -1.09
CA ILE A 80 -5.64 -1.08 -0.64
C ILE A 80 -5.56 -0.71 0.84
N THR A 81 -5.01 -1.63 1.64
CA THR A 81 -4.79 -1.44 3.08
C THR A 81 -3.38 -1.86 3.46
N ALA A 82 -2.82 -1.22 4.50
CA ALA A 82 -1.55 -1.61 5.09
C ALA A 82 -1.78 -2.19 6.49
N ARG A 83 -1.02 -3.22 6.84
CA ARG A 83 -1.09 -3.98 8.09
C ARG A 83 0.30 -4.20 8.66
N GLY A 84 0.33 -4.41 9.97
CA GLY A 84 1.43 -5.14 10.60
C GLY A 84 2.71 -4.35 10.83
N VAL A 85 2.68 -3.04 11.07
CA VAL A 85 3.89 -2.41 11.63
C VAL A 85 3.61 -1.43 12.80
N PRO A 86 4.49 -1.41 13.81
CA PRO A 86 4.49 -0.36 14.83
C PRO A 86 5.10 0.93 14.24
N SER A 87 4.36 2.03 14.30
CA SER A 87 4.81 3.43 14.12
C SER A 87 5.87 3.68 13.03
N TYR A 88 5.44 3.85 11.79
CA TYR A 88 6.29 4.18 10.65
C TYR A 88 5.78 5.44 9.96
N ALA A 89 6.72 6.23 9.43
CA ALA A 89 6.44 7.48 8.74
C ALA A 89 6.31 7.30 7.23
N TYR A 90 6.91 6.23 6.69
CA TYR A 90 6.90 5.93 5.26
C TYR A 90 6.85 4.40 5.05
N ALA A 91 6.14 3.94 4.02
CA ALA A 91 6.19 2.55 3.58
C ALA A 91 6.15 2.47 2.05
N GLN A 92 6.93 1.55 1.48
CA GLN A 92 6.99 1.31 0.05
C GLN A 92 6.92 -0.18 -0.25
N GLY A 93 6.15 -0.55 -1.26
CA GLY A 93 6.19 -1.91 -1.79
C GLY A 93 5.87 -1.97 -3.26
N GLN A 94 6.20 -3.11 -3.85
CA GLN A 94 6.01 -3.38 -5.27
C GLN A 94 5.41 -4.77 -5.44
N ILE A 95 4.39 -4.87 -6.29
CA ILE A 95 3.65 -6.10 -6.54
C ILE A 95 3.48 -6.27 -8.05
N THR A 96 3.58 -7.51 -8.55
CA THR A 96 3.17 -7.89 -9.89
C THR A 96 2.11 -8.98 -9.81
N TYR A 97 1.01 -8.85 -10.53
CA TYR A 97 -0.09 -9.83 -10.53
C TYR A 97 -0.87 -9.82 -11.84
N LEU A 98 -1.79 -10.77 -12.03
CA LEU A 98 -2.71 -10.80 -13.16
C LEU A 98 -3.96 -9.98 -12.86
N ALA A 99 -4.22 -8.95 -13.66
CA ALA A 99 -5.45 -8.19 -13.52
C ALA A 99 -6.68 -8.99 -14.00
N LYS A 100 -7.86 -8.54 -13.57
CA LYS A 100 -9.13 -9.08 -14.04
C LYS A 100 -9.23 -9.01 -15.56
#